data_AF-A0A8T9AG07-F1
#
_entry.id   AF-A0A8T9AG07-F1
#
_cell.length_a   1.000
_cell.length_b   1.000
_cell.length_c   1.000
_cell.angle_alpha   90.00
_cell.angle_beta   90.00
_cell.angle_gamma   90.00
#
_symmetry.space_group_name_H-M   'P 1'
#
loop_
_entity.id
_entity.type
_entity.pdbx_description
1 polymer ?
#
loop_
_entity_poly.entity_id
_entity_poly.type
_entity_poly.pdbx_seq_one_letter_code
_entity_poly.pdbx_strand_id
1 'polypeptide(L)'
;MTGRMKTMSNKTKAQIARIIGLLQKEGQMHVRGISRALEIHPMTVSRLIDEYLSPFLEINEISEFGLKAKLVKIREDKENVTIEDVMKYLEVKKKIRDNKTY
;
A
#
# COMPACT_ATOMS: atom_id res chain seq x y z
N MET A 1 -13.55 -13.90 19.80
CA MET A 1 -13.61 -14.38 18.41
C MET A 1 -12.28 -14.11 17.73
N THR A 2 -11.41 -15.11 17.67
CA THR A 2 -10.07 -15.02 17.05
C THR A 2 -10.19 -15.12 15.55
N GLY A 3 -10.26 -13.97 14.87
CA GLY A 3 -10.21 -13.92 13.41
C GLY A 3 -8.84 -14.37 12.91
N ARG A 4 -8.69 -15.65 12.56
CA ARG A 4 -7.58 -16.12 11.71
C ARG A 4 -7.60 -15.25 10.46
N MET A 5 -6.59 -14.36 10.31
CA MET A 5 -6.39 -13.66 9.04
C MET A 5 -6.19 -14.72 7.95
N LYS A 6 -7.12 -14.76 6.99
CA LYS A 6 -6.95 -15.50 5.74
C LYS A 6 -5.62 -15.09 5.12
N THR A 7 -4.88 -16.06 4.61
CA THR A 7 -3.73 -15.83 3.74
C THR A 7 -4.11 -14.81 2.66
N MET A 8 -3.25 -13.81 2.47
CA MET A 8 -3.52 -12.74 1.50
C MET A 8 -3.76 -13.35 0.12
N SER A 9 -4.87 -12.96 -0.52
CA SER A 9 -5.25 -13.51 -1.82
C SER A 9 -4.21 -13.17 -2.89
N ASN A 10 -4.02 -14.05 -3.87
CA ASN A 10 -3.14 -13.78 -5.02
C ASN A 10 -3.55 -12.50 -5.77
N LYS A 11 -4.86 -12.19 -5.81
CA LYS A 11 -5.38 -10.94 -6.37
C LYS A 11 -4.85 -9.72 -5.62
N THR A 12 -4.84 -9.75 -4.29
CA THR A 12 -4.32 -8.66 -3.46
C THR A 12 -2.82 -8.45 -3.70
N LYS A 13 -2.03 -9.54 -3.76
CA LYS A 13 -0.59 -9.46 -4.05
C LYS A 13 -0.34 -8.84 -5.43
N ALA A 14 -1.09 -9.27 -6.45
CA ALA A 14 -0.98 -8.73 -7.80
C ALA A 14 -1.35 -7.24 -7.85
N GLN A 15 -2.39 -6.81 -7.12
CA GLN A 15 -2.76 -5.39 -7.02
C GLN A 15 -1.67 -4.56 -6.34
N ILE A 16 -1.07 -5.07 -5.27
CA ILE A 16 0.04 -4.40 -4.59
C ILE A 16 1.24 -4.25 -5.55
N ALA A 17 1.64 -5.32 -6.24
CA ALA A 17 2.74 -5.28 -7.19
C ALA A 17 2.48 -4.25 -8.32
N ARG A 18 1.25 -4.19 -8.82
CA ARG A 18 0.85 -3.19 -9.83
C ARG A 18 0.92 -1.76 -9.30
N ILE A 19 0.53 -1.51 -8.04
CA ILE A 19 0.63 -0.19 -7.41
C ILE A 19 2.10 0.23 -7.28
N ILE A 20 2.96 -0.66 -6.78
CA ILE A 20 4.40 -0.39 -6.64
C ILE A 20 5.01 -0.09 -8.00
N GLY A 21 4.80 -0.94 -8.99
CA GLY A 21 5.35 -0.75 -10.33
C GLY A 21 4.87 0.53 -11.00
N LEU A 22 3.61 0.94 -10.78
CA LEU A 22 3.11 2.22 -11.26
C LEU A 22 3.82 3.40 -10.59
N LEU A 23 3.96 3.37 -9.27
CA LEU A 23 4.63 4.45 -8.52
C LEU A 23 6.13 4.52 -8.82
N GLN A 24 6.79 3.40 -9.11
CA GLN A 24 8.18 3.41 -9.58
C GLN A 24 8.34 4.08 -10.94
N LYS A 25 7.34 3.94 -11.82
CA LYS A 25 7.37 4.52 -13.15
C LYS A 25 7.00 6.00 -13.17
N GLU A 26 5.91 6.36 -12.48
CA GLU A 26 5.32 7.71 -12.53
C GLU A 26 5.78 8.59 -11.36
N GLY A 27 6.45 8.01 -10.36
CA GLY A 27 6.90 8.70 -9.15
C GLY A 27 5.76 8.96 -8.17
N GLN A 28 5.17 10.15 -8.25
CA GLN A 28 4.15 10.63 -7.31
C GLN A 28 2.78 10.68 -7.99
N MET A 29 1.78 10.05 -7.36
CA MET A 29 0.41 10.03 -7.88
C MET A 29 -0.63 10.19 -6.78
N HIS A 30 -1.79 10.75 -7.14
CA HIS A 30 -2.94 10.78 -6.25
C HIS A 30 -3.68 9.43 -6.28
N VAL A 31 -4.33 9.06 -5.17
CA VAL A 31 -5.04 7.75 -5.04
C VAL A 31 -6.07 7.52 -6.16
N ARG A 32 -6.80 8.55 -6.58
CA ARG A 32 -7.76 8.42 -7.71
C ARG A 32 -7.06 8.21 -9.06
N GLY A 33 -5.84 8.70 -9.22
CA GLY A 33 -5.02 8.53 -10.41
C GLY A 33 -4.53 7.09 -10.51
N ILE A 34 -4.03 6.54 -9.41
CA ILE A 34 -3.68 5.12 -9.27
C ILE A 34 -4.90 4.23 -9.59
N SER A 35 -6.06 4.58 -9.02
CA SER A 35 -7.32 3.88 -9.25
C SER A 35 -7.70 3.82 -10.73
N ARG A 36 -7.63 4.96 -11.43
CA ARG A 36 -7.92 5.05 -12.88
C ARG A 36 -6.89 4.28 -13.71
N ALA A 37 -5.61 4.44 -13.43
CA ALA A 37 -4.54 3.80 -14.19
C ALA A 37 -4.55 2.27 -14.07
N LEU A 38 -4.96 1.74 -12.91
CA LEU A 38 -4.95 0.30 -12.66
C LEU A 38 -6.32 -0.37 -12.78
N GLU A 39 -7.38 0.40 -13.05
CA GLU A 39 -8.78 -0.06 -13.04
C GLU A 39 -9.16 -0.75 -11.71
N ILE A 40 -8.66 -0.20 -10.60
CA ILE A 40 -8.94 -0.69 -9.25
C ILE A 40 -9.85 0.32 -8.56
N HIS A 41 -10.91 -0.16 -7.91
CA HIS A 41 -11.81 0.71 -7.15
C HIS A 41 -11.02 1.61 -6.16
N PRO A 42 -11.28 2.92 -6.08
CA PRO A 42 -10.45 3.85 -5.30
C PRO A 42 -10.41 3.51 -3.81
N MET A 43 -11.51 2.99 -3.25
CA MET A 43 -11.54 2.51 -1.87
C MET A 43 -10.62 1.31 -1.65
N THR A 44 -10.50 0.42 -2.64
CA THR A 44 -9.56 -0.70 -2.59
C THR A 44 -8.13 -0.20 -2.61
N VAL A 45 -7.81 0.77 -3.48
CA VAL A 45 -6.47 1.38 -3.52
C VAL A 45 -6.12 2.02 -2.18
N SER A 46 -7.01 2.83 -1.60
CA SER A 46 -6.79 3.44 -0.29
C SER A 46 -6.53 2.38 0.77
N ARG A 47 -7.36 1.34 0.82
CA ARG A 47 -7.20 0.24 1.77
C ARG A 47 -5.86 -0.47 1.61
N LEU A 48 -5.42 -0.74 0.38
CA LEU A 48 -4.14 -1.40 0.13
C LEU A 48 -2.97 -0.53 0.59
N ILE A 49 -3.06 0.77 0.36
CA ILE A 49 -2.06 1.74 0.80
C ILE A 49 -2.01 1.78 2.32
N ASP A 50 -3.14 2.04 2.97
CA ASP A 50 -3.21 2.22 4.41
C ASP A 50 -2.80 0.94 5.18
N GLU A 51 -3.30 -0.23 4.77
CA GLU A 51 -3.07 -1.51 5.47
C GLU A 51 -1.68 -2.12 5.21
N TYR A 52 -1.18 -2.04 3.97
CA TYR A 52 0.00 -2.81 3.55
C TYR A 52 1.20 -1.96 3.14
N LEU A 53 0.98 -0.82 2.46
CA LEU A 53 2.06 -0.08 1.82
C LEU A 53 2.50 1.18 2.56
N SER A 54 1.73 1.65 3.55
CA SER A 54 2.06 2.83 4.36
C SER A 54 3.50 2.88 4.90
N PRO A 55 4.19 1.77 5.26
CA PRO A 55 5.58 1.84 5.70
C PRO A 55 6.58 2.19 4.60
N PHE A 56 6.21 1.95 3.34
CA PHE A 56 7.06 2.10 2.15
C PHE A 56 6.74 3.35 1.35
N LEU A 57 5.62 4.00 1.64
CA LEU A 57 5.09 5.13 0.88
C LEU A 57 5.10 6.39 1.75
N GLU A 58 5.38 7.52 1.12
CA GLU A 58 5.12 8.84 1.69
C GLU A 58 3.74 9.29 1.21
N ILE A 59 2.88 9.63 2.18
CA ILE A 59 1.49 10.01 1.91
C ILE A 59 1.33 11.47 2.33
N ASN A 60 1.12 12.34 1.34
CA ASN A 60 0.93 13.76 1.54
C ASN A 60 -0.53 14.11 1.28
N GLU A 61 -1.21 14.69 2.28
CA GLU A 61 -2.57 15.18 2.13
C GLU A 61 -2.54 16.62 1.63
N ILE A 62 -2.97 16.83 0.39
CA ILE A 62 -3.17 18.17 -0.16
C ILE A 62 -4.61 18.58 0.09
N SER A 63 -4.76 19.76 0.68
CA SER A 63 -6.05 20.41 0.92
C SER A 63 -6.04 21.77 0.20
N GLU A 64 -6.35 21.78 -1.10
CA GLU A 64 -6.44 23.01 -1.88
C GLU A 64 -7.89 23.24 -2.34
N PHE A 65 -8.38 24.47 -2.22
CA PHE A 65 -9.72 24.88 -2.66
C PHE A 65 -10.86 23.98 -2.14
N GLY A 66 -10.74 23.45 -0.92
CA GLY A 66 -11.72 22.54 -0.31
C GLY A 66 -11.68 21.09 -0.81
N LEU A 67 -10.79 20.76 -1.76
CA LEU A 67 -10.54 19.41 -2.22
C LEU A 67 -9.46 18.75 -1.38
N LYS A 68 -9.80 17.63 -0.75
CA LYS A 68 -8.84 16.75 -0.05
C LYS A 68 -8.35 15.68 -1.00
N ALA A 69 -7.07 15.71 -1.35
CA ALA A 69 -6.42 14.70 -2.18
C ALA A 69 -5.25 14.06 -1.42
N LYS A 70 -5.18 12.73 -1.46
CA LYS A 70 -4.02 11.98 -0.97
C LYS A 70 -3.05 11.76 -2.13
N LEU A 71 -1.89 12.39 -2.05
CA LEU A 71 -0.73 12.08 -2.89
C LEU A 71 0.12 11.02 -2.25
N VAL A 72 0.66 10.16 -3.10
CA VAL A 72 1.36 8.96 -2.69
C VAL A 72 2.60 8.84 -3.57
N LYS A 73 3.76 8.71 -2.95
CA LYS A 73 5.03 8.40 -3.62
C LYS A 73 5.76 7.31 -2.83
N ILE A 74 6.66 6.60 -3.50
CA ILE A 74 7.60 5.72 -2.78
C ILE A 74 8.56 6.59 -1.98
N ARG A 75 8.89 6.17 -0.77
CA ARG A 75 9.87 6.89 0.05
C ARG A 75 11.24 6.83 -0.60
N GLU A 76 12.00 7.92 -0.50
CA GLU A 76 13.36 8.03 -1.07
C GLU A 76 14.30 6.93 -0.52
N ASP A 77 14.15 6.55 0.75
CA ASP A 77 14.91 5.46 1.36
C ASP A 77 14.46 4.04 0.93
N LYS A 78 13.47 3.95 0.04
CA LYS A 78 12.79 2.72 -0.41
C LYS A 78 12.54 2.68 -1.93
N GLU A 79 13.25 3.45 -2.74
CA GLU A 79 13.02 3.54 -4.20
C GLU A 79 13.01 2.18 -4.91
N ASN A 80 13.85 1.24 -4.45
CA ASN A 80 13.95 -0.12 -4.99
C ASN A 80 13.01 -1.13 -4.32
N VAL A 81 11.96 -0.68 -3.64
CA VAL A 81 11.01 -1.57 -2.95
C VAL A 81 10.38 -2.55 -3.95
N THR A 82 10.48 -3.84 -3.64
CA THR A 82 9.84 -4.90 -4.41
C THR A 82 8.61 -5.43 -3.70
N ILE A 83 7.78 -6.18 -4.42
CA ILE A 83 6.67 -6.91 -3.80
C ILE A 83 7.18 -7.90 -2.73
N GLU A 84 8.35 -8.49 -2.92
CA GLU A 84 8.94 -9.44 -1.98
C GLU A 84 9.29 -8.78 -0.65
N ASP A 85 9.82 -7.56 -0.68
CA ASP A 85 10.11 -6.77 0.52
C ASP A 85 8.84 -6.48 1.31
N VAL A 86 7.76 -6.11 0.61
CA VAL A 86 6.45 -5.87 1.23
C VAL A 86 5.94 -7.16 1.88
N MET A 87 6.01 -8.29 1.18
CA MET A 87 5.55 -9.57 1.71
C MET A 87 6.36 -10.02 2.94
N LYS A 88 7.69 -9.86 2.89
CA LYS A 88 8.59 -10.18 4.01
C LYS A 88 8.30 -9.31 5.23
N TYR A 89 8.09 -8.01 5.03
CA TYR A 89 7.70 -7.10 6.10
C TYR A 89 6.37 -7.52 6.75
N LEU A 90 5.36 -7.85 5.94
CA LEU A 90 4.05 -8.28 6.45
C LEU A 90 4.15 -9.59 7.24
N GLU A 91 5.01 -10.52 6.81
CA GLU A 91 5.27 -11.76 7.55
C GLU A 91 5.92 -11.49 8.90
N VAL A 92 6.96 -10.64 8.96
CA VAL A 92 7.63 -10.27 10.21
C VAL A 92 6.67 -9.53 11.14
N LYS A 93 5.90 -8.56 10.62
CA LYS A 93 4.88 -7.82 11.37
C LYS A 93 3.85 -8.78 11.98
N LYS A 94 3.45 -9.83 11.25
CA LYS A 94 2.57 -10.88 11.75
C LYS A 94 3.22 -11.66 12.90
N LYS A 95 4.45 -12.14 12.73
CA LYS A 95 5.19 -12.87 13.78
C LYS A 95 5.31 -12.06 15.07
N ILE A 96 5.63 -10.77 14.97
CA ILE A 96 5.74 -9.87 16.12
C ILE A 96 4.38 -9.70 16.82
N ARG A 97 3.30 -9.51 16.07
CA ARG A 97 1.95 -9.38 16.65
C ARG A 97 1.54 -10.65 17.39
N ASP A 98 1.75 -11.81 16.77
CA ASP A 98 1.33 -13.09 17.34
C ASP A 98 2.18 -13.45 18.58
N ASN A 99 3.45 -13.00 18.64
CA ASN A 99 4.36 -13.21 19.78
C ASN A 99 4.16 -12.23 20.95
N LYS A 100 3.35 -11.17 20.80
CA LYS A 100 2.96 -10.24 21.89
C LYS A 100 1.75 -10.73 22.69
N THR A 101 1.34 -11.97 22.50
CA THR A 101 0.24 -12.60 23.26
C THR A 101 0.83 -13.27 24.50
N TYR A 102 1.15 -12.48 25.52
CA TYR A 102 1.48 -12.94 26.88
C TYR A 102 0.68 -12.11 27.88
#